data_AF-A0A3S4DSF2-F1
#
_entry.id   AF-A0A3S4DSF2-F1
#
_cell.length_a   1.000
_cell.length_b   1.000
_cell.length_c   1.000
_cell.angle_alpha   90.00
_cell.angle_beta   90.00
_cell.angle_gamma   90.00
#
_symmetry.space_group_name_H-M   'P 1'
#
loop_
_entity.id
_entity.type
_entity.pdbx_description
1 polymer ?
#
loop_
_entity_poly.entity_id
_entity_poly.type
_entity_poly.pdbx_seq_one_letter_code
_entity_poly.pdbx_strand_id
1 'polypeptide(L)'
;MTASTAASSTPLRSCVVSIEPPAMHGTTECTVPRGTRMWVSLQAVGSGARPAESRCRLNIFIGTALEKDGHVLYRQVYDALRARIVDGRYAVGDKLPSEAELSEEYSVSAITVKRALDLLRTDGFIVRRPRLGTFVTSATPNGTTPTEPAPRTRPLIGCVVTNFDDTFGSRVVEGLLSGAGVDDPVILMRSMGDHDLEDASIRSLIDSGVSGLVLQPSSSEFIPPAALELVTRRFPLVILDRVFDGIPVSAVRSDNLAGAMSATEHLLTLGHRSVGFLSAASHVSSSEERRNGWVHAHAAFHRPLDDTAELRTLDSTIPGSTTSAEDDIQRIVAFVREHPHVTAYLAAEYNIALLLREACRRLGLSIPDDVSVVCFDHPDAAFDASLFRFTHVRQQQSAIGERAIDAVRAQIAAPGSIEKVLLPTELVLGASTAPPRA
;
A
#
# COMPACT_ATOMS: atom_id res chain seq x y z
N MET A 1 40.80 -12.54 43.85
CA MET A 1 42.10 -12.28 43.20
C MET A 1 42.31 -13.31 42.11
N THR A 2 42.63 -12.82 40.91
CA THR A 2 43.34 -13.49 39.79
C THR A 2 42.82 -14.83 39.25
N ALA A 3 42.26 -14.78 38.04
CA ALA A 3 42.37 -15.83 37.02
C ALA A 3 42.44 -15.11 35.65
N SER A 4 43.63 -14.71 35.20
CA SER A 4 44.54 -15.46 34.31
C SER A 4 43.99 -15.66 32.90
N THR A 5 44.44 -14.77 32.03
CA THR A 5 44.48 -14.84 30.57
C THR A 5 45.09 -16.14 30.03
N ALA A 6 44.44 -16.74 29.03
CA ALA A 6 45.08 -17.64 28.06
C ALA A 6 44.32 -17.53 26.72
N ALA A 7 44.59 -16.47 25.95
CA ALA A 7 44.33 -16.48 24.52
C ALA A 7 45.58 -17.07 23.84
N SER A 8 45.40 -18.19 23.15
CA SER A 8 46.46 -18.86 22.39
C SER A 8 47.01 -17.91 21.31
N SER A 9 48.24 -17.44 21.49
CA SER A 9 49.00 -16.79 20.42
C SER A 9 49.56 -17.86 19.48
N THR A 10 48.87 -18.09 18.36
CA THR A 10 49.45 -18.84 17.23
C THR A 10 50.62 -18.01 16.65
N PRO A 11 51.84 -18.56 16.50
CA PRO A 11 52.94 -17.78 15.96
C PRO A 11 52.69 -17.45 14.48
N LEU A 12 53.00 -16.20 14.08
CA LEU A 12 53.06 -15.78 12.69
C LEU A 12 54.04 -16.72 11.94
N ARG A 13 53.59 -17.38 10.88
CA ARG A 13 54.50 -18.09 9.97
C ARG A 13 55.41 -17.05 9.32
N SER A 14 56.73 -17.23 9.43
CA SER A 14 57.70 -16.41 8.71
C SER A 14 57.51 -16.60 7.21
N CYS A 15 57.08 -15.55 6.50
CA CYS A 15 56.97 -15.52 5.04
C CYS A 15 58.35 -15.11 4.47
N VAL A 16 59.07 -16.05 3.84
CA VAL A 16 60.36 -15.77 3.20
C VAL A 16 60.09 -15.42 1.73
N VAL A 17 60.44 -14.19 1.33
CA VAL A 17 60.33 -13.74 -0.07
C VAL A 17 61.70 -13.93 -0.73
N SER A 18 61.81 -14.90 -1.64
CA SER A 18 63.01 -15.11 -2.46
C SER A 18 62.89 -14.31 -3.76
N ILE A 19 63.92 -13.52 -4.10
CA ILE A 19 63.98 -12.71 -5.33
C ILE A 19 65.13 -13.26 -6.19
N GLU A 20 64.84 -13.78 -7.38
CA GLU A 20 65.86 -14.16 -8.37
C GLU A 20 66.15 -13.01 -9.37
N PRO A 21 67.42 -12.71 -9.69
CA PRO A 21 67.74 -11.68 -10.69
C PRO A 21 67.39 -12.16 -12.12
N PRO A 22 66.81 -11.31 -13.01
CA PRO A 22 66.75 -9.85 -12.94
C PRO A 22 65.31 -9.30 -12.86
N ALA A 23 64.44 -9.85 -12.00
CA ALA A 23 63.10 -9.29 -11.80
C ALA A 23 63.15 -8.14 -10.77
N MET A 24 63.02 -6.88 -11.20
CA MET A 24 63.06 -5.70 -10.31
C MET A 24 61.79 -5.49 -9.47
N HIS A 25 60.77 -6.35 -9.56
CA HIS A 25 59.51 -6.24 -8.79
C HIS A 25 58.99 -7.63 -8.42
N GLY A 26 58.66 -7.85 -7.16
CA GLY A 26 58.04 -9.08 -6.66
C GLY A 26 56.91 -8.77 -5.69
N THR A 27 55.75 -9.40 -5.89
CA THR A 27 54.59 -9.30 -4.98
C THR A 27 54.21 -10.70 -4.55
N THR A 28 54.07 -10.93 -3.24
CA THR A 28 53.66 -12.23 -2.70
C THR A 28 52.45 -12.04 -1.78
N GLU A 29 51.43 -12.86 -2.01
CA GLU A 29 50.23 -12.93 -1.18
C GLU A 29 50.52 -13.81 0.03
N CYS A 30 50.36 -13.27 1.24
CA CYS A 30 50.55 -14.05 2.47
C CYS A 30 49.22 -14.08 3.24
N THR A 31 48.71 -15.28 3.53
CA THR A 31 47.39 -15.48 4.15
C THR A 31 47.49 -15.40 5.67
N VAL A 32 46.72 -14.51 6.30
CA VAL A 32 46.61 -14.36 7.77
C VAL A 32 45.24 -14.84 8.24
N PRO A 33 45.07 -15.35 9.48
CA PRO A 33 43.76 -15.82 9.95
C PRO A 33 42.74 -14.66 10.04
N ARG A 34 41.47 -14.95 9.69
CA ARG A 34 40.29 -14.05 9.62
C ARG A 34 40.22 -13.09 8.41
N GLY A 35 40.00 -13.63 7.21
CA GLY A 35 39.41 -12.90 6.07
C GLY A 35 40.18 -11.69 5.52
N THR A 36 41.39 -11.45 6.02
CA THR A 36 42.23 -10.30 5.67
C THR A 36 43.35 -10.77 4.75
N ARG A 37 43.49 -10.17 3.57
CA ARG A 37 44.62 -10.46 2.66
C ARG A 37 45.70 -9.41 2.84
N MET A 38 46.92 -9.88 3.11
CA MET A 38 48.10 -9.02 3.22
C MET A 38 48.96 -9.20 1.97
N TRP A 39 49.16 -8.10 1.26
CA TRP A 39 50.03 -8.04 0.08
C TRP A 39 51.34 -7.39 0.47
N VAL A 40 52.44 -8.10 0.25
CA VAL A 40 53.78 -7.57 0.46
C VAL A 40 54.40 -7.32 -0.90
N SER A 41 54.67 -6.05 -1.20
CA SER A 41 55.42 -5.68 -2.39
C SER A 41 56.76 -5.07 -2.00
N LEU A 42 57.81 -5.54 -2.68
CA LEU A 42 59.18 -5.06 -2.53
C LEU A 42 59.53 -4.25 -3.78
N GLN A 43 59.85 -2.96 -3.58
CA GLN A 43 60.39 -2.09 -4.62
C GLN A 43 61.83 -1.71 -4.29
N ALA A 44 62.73 -1.92 -5.25
CA ALA A 44 64.10 -1.41 -5.17
C ALA A 44 64.07 0.13 -5.26
N VAL A 45 64.77 0.82 -4.37
CA VAL A 45 64.86 2.29 -4.40
C VAL A 45 66.32 2.68 -4.60
N GLY A 46 66.68 3.07 -5.83
CA GLY A 46 67.96 3.69 -6.14
C GLY A 46 68.46 3.44 -7.56
N SER A 47 68.78 4.51 -8.28
CA SER A 47 69.52 4.50 -9.55
C SER A 47 71.02 4.74 -9.27
N GLY A 48 71.87 3.79 -9.66
CA GLY A 48 73.33 4.02 -9.80
C GLY A 48 74.27 3.08 -9.03
N ALA A 49 74.89 2.17 -9.79
CA ALA A 49 76.21 1.52 -9.60
C ALA A 49 76.78 1.27 -8.18
N ARG A 50 76.57 0.05 -7.65
CA ARG A 50 77.57 -0.93 -7.11
C ARG A 50 76.83 -2.08 -6.40
N PRO A 51 77.19 -3.36 -6.59
CA PRO A 51 76.43 -4.49 -6.06
C PRO A 51 76.92 -4.87 -4.65
N ALA A 52 76.45 -4.18 -3.61
CA ALA A 52 76.66 -4.65 -2.23
C ALA A 52 75.59 -4.23 -1.20
N GLU A 53 74.85 -3.14 -1.39
CA GLU A 53 73.80 -2.74 -0.42
C GLU A 53 72.58 -2.13 -1.13
N SER A 54 71.59 -2.98 -1.45
CA SER A 54 70.31 -2.55 -2.01
C SER A 54 69.34 -2.19 -0.89
N ARG A 55 68.92 -0.92 -0.80
CA ARG A 55 67.80 -0.50 0.05
C ARG A 55 66.48 -0.82 -0.68
N CYS A 56 65.65 -1.68 -0.09
CA CYS A 56 64.30 -1.96 -0.59
C CYS A 56 63.26 -1.24 0.28
N ARG A 57 62.25 -0.64 -0.37
CA ARG A 57 61.03 -0.19 0.31
C ARG A 57 60.08 -1.37 0.41
N LEU A 58 59.65 -1.67 1.64
CA LEU A 58 58.61 -2.65 1.93
C LEU A 58 57.28 -1.91 2.01
N ASN A 59 56.39 -2.13 1.05
CA ASN A 59 55.03 -1.63 1.12
C ASN A 59 54.12 -2.79 1.53
N ILE A 60 53.43 -2.63 2.66
CA ILE A 60 52.46 -3.59 3.18
C ILE A 60 51.07 -3.02 2.92
N PHE A 61 50.31 -3.68 2.04
CA PHE A 61 48.91 -3.33 1.78
C PHE A 61 47.99 -4.35 2.44
N ILE A 62 47.08 -3.86 3.29
CA ILE A 62 46.09 -4.67 3.98
C ILE A 62 44.74 -4.32 3.35
N GLY A 63 44.18 -5.23 2.56
CA GLY A 63 42.91 -5.04 1.86
C GLY A 63 41.80 -5.96 2.41
N THR A 64 40.56 -5.48 2.37
CA THR A 64 39.35 -6.26 2.70
C THR A 64 38.83 -6.94 1.44
N ALA A 65 38.79 -8.27 1.40
CA ALA A 65 38.23 -9.02 0.26
C ALA A 65 36.69 -9.03 0.35
N LEU A 66 36.01 -8.59 -0.70
CA LEU A 66 34.55 -8.67 -0.83
C LEU A 66 34.17 -10.02 -1.47
N GLU A 67 33.27 -10.79 -0.83
CA GLU A 67 32.82 -12.09 -1.34
C GLU A 67 31.81 -11.95 -2.50
N LYS A 68 31.92 -12.83 -3.49
CA LYS A 68 31.02 -12.90 -4.67
C LYS A 68 29.68 -13.59 -4.35
N ASP A 69 29.13 -13.39 -3.17
CA ASP A 69 27.87 -13.98 -2.75
C ASP A 69 26.72 -13.01 -2.95
N GLY A 70 25.90 -13.25 -3.99
CA GLY A 70 24.48 -12.86 -4.16
C GLY A 70 24.06 -11.38 -4.08
N HIS A 71 24.87 -10.49 -3.52
CA HIS A 71 24.58 -9.08 -3.31
C HIS A 71 25.31 -8.23 -4.35
N VAL A 72 24.64 -7.19 -4.85
CA VAL A 72 25.22 -6.30 -5.85
C VAL A 72 26.43 -5.56 -5.26
N LEU A 73 27.58 -5.61 -5.94
CA LEU A 73 28.90 -5.13 -5.45
C LEU A 73 28.91 -3.72 -4.83
N TYR A 74 28.08 -2.79 -5.32
CA TYR A 74 28.02 -1.44 -4.75
C TYR A 74 27.45 -1.42 -3.33
N ARG A 75 26.55 -2.36 -2.99
CA ARG A 75 25.94 -2.46 -1.67
C ARG A 75 26.97 -2.92 -0.64
N GLN A 76 27.85 -3.83 -1.01
CA GLN A 76 28.95 -4.27 -0.16
C GLN A 76 29.93 -3.11 0.16
N VAL A 77 30.26 -2.29 -0.84
CA VAL A 77 31.08 -1.07 -0.64
C VAL A 77 30.36 -0.07 0.26
N TYR A 78 29.06 0.11 0.08
CA TYR A 78 28.23 0.94 0.94
C TYR A 78 28.25 0.46 2.40
N ASP A 79 28.01 -0.83 2.65
CA ASP A 79 27.95 -1.39 4.00
C ASP A 79 29.31 -1.29 4.71
N ALA A 80 30.41 -1.53 3.99
CA ALA A 80 31.76 -1.41 4.51
C ALA A 80 32.10 0.03 4.91
N LEU A 81 31.78 1.02 4.06
CA LEU A 81 32.01 2.43 4.35
C LEU A 81 31.10 2.93 5.48
N ARG A 82 29.83 2.52 5.50
CA ARG A 82 28.89 2.83 6.59
C ARG A 82 29.40 2.29 7.92
N ALA A 83 29.87 1.05 7.96
CA ALA A 83 30.43 0.45 9.17
C ALA A 83 31.62 1.26 9.71
N ARG A 84 32.50 1.76 8.82
CA ARG A 84 33.65 2.62 9.18
C ARG A 84 33.27 4.02 9.66
N ILE A 85 32.11 4.52 9.26
CA ILE A 85 31.59 5.80 9.73
C ILE A 85 30.93 5.61 11.11
N VAL A 86 30.15 4.53 11.28
CA VAL A 86 29.47 4.19 12.53
C VAL A 86 30.46 3.78 13.63
N ASP A 87 31.51 3.03 13.29
CA ASP A 87 32.56 2.61 14.23
C ASP A 87 33.56 3.74 14.59
N GLY A 88 33.41 4.92 13.98
CA GLY A 88 34.19 6.11 14.25
C GLY A 88 35.56 6.17 13.57
N ARG A 89 35.91 5.22 12.67
CA ARG A 89 37.15 5.30 11.86
C ARG A 89 37.16 6.49 10.90
N TYR A 90 35.98 6.95 10.48
CA TYR A 90 35.78 8.24 9.85
C TYR A 90 34.84 9.08 10.73
N ALA A 91 35.39 10.08 11.42
CA ALA A 91 34.64 10.97 12.29
C ALA A 91 33.85 12.01 11.48
N VAL A 92 32.84 12.62 12.10
CA VAL A 92 32.09 13.71 11.48
C VAL A 92 33.03 14.88 11.19
N GLY A 93 33.03 15.33 9.93
CA GLY A 93 33.95 16.34 9.41
C GLY A 93 35.16 15.76 8.67
N ASP A 94 35.44 14.46 8.79
CA ASP A 94 36.55 13.83 8.08
C ASP A 94 36.28 13.74 6.58
N LYS A 95 37.36 13.86 5.81
CA LYS A 95 37.34 13.68 4.36
C LYS A 95 37.47 12.21 4.03
N LEU A 96 36.50 11.66 3.31
CA LEU A 96 36.59 10.32 2.76
C LEU A 96 37.63 10.26 1.61
N PRO A 97 38.25 9.09 1.39
CA PRO A 97 39.10 8.88 0.22
C PRO A 97 38.34 9.15 -1.08
N SER A 98 39.08 9.53 -2.12
CA SER A 98 38.55 9.80 -3.44
C SER A 98 37.94 8.56 -4.10
N GLU A 99 37.09 8.76 -5.11
CA GLU A 99 36.49 7.66 -5.87
C GLU A 99 37.54 6.71 -6.47
N ALA A 100 38.72 7.24 -6.84
CA ALA A 100 39.83 6.45 -7.36
C ALA A 100 40.49 5.59 -6.27
N GLU A 101 40.78 6.16 -5.10
CA GLU A 101 41.37 5.45 -3.96
C GLU A 101 40.44 4.35 -3.44
N LEU A 102 39.13 4.63 -3.37
CA LEU A 102 38.13 3.63 -2.97
C LEU A 102 37.97 2.52 -4.03
N SER A 103 38.12 2.85 -5.31
CA SER A 103 38.05 1.84 -6.38
C SER A 103 39.21 0.86 -6.29
N GLU A 104 40.42 1.35 -5.99
CA GLU A 104 41.61 0.55 -5.76
C GLU A 104 41.50 -0.27 -4.47
N GLU A 105 41.06 0.35 -3.37
CA GLU A 105 40.92 -0.29 -2.07
C GLU A 105 39.96 -1.49 -2.10
N TYR A 106 38.79 -1.33 -2.73
CA TYR A 106 37.78 -2.38 -2.81
C TYR A 106 37.89 -3.23 -4.08
N SER A 107 38.86 -2.96 -4.97
CA SER A 107 39.03 -3.64 -6.26
C SER A 107 37.74 -3.71 -7.09
N VAL A 108 37.01 -2.58 -7.16
CA VAL A 108 35.75 -2.44 -7.91
C VAL A 108 35.83 -1.31 -8.93
N SER A 109 34.89 -1.28 -9.87
CA SER A 109 34.81 -0.19 -10.86
C SER A 109 34.41 1.15 -10.22
N ALA A 110 34.87 2.26 -10.81
CA ALA A 110 34.51 3.61 -10.34
C ALA A 110 32.99 3.86 -10.32
N ILE A 111 32.22 3.27 -11.25
CA ILE A 111 30.75 3.40 -11.25
C ILE A 111 30.11 2.67 -10.06
N THR A 112 30.74 1.60 -9.56
CA THR A 112 30.32 0.86 -8.35
C THR A 112 30.54 1.71 -7.09
N VAL A 113 31.71 2.33 -6.96
CA VAL A 113 32.01 3.25 -5.84
C VAL A 113 31.10 4.46 -5.87
N LYS A 114 30.91 5.06 -7.05
CA LYS A 114 30.03 6.22 -7.21
C LYS A 114 28.60 5.92 -6.72
N ARG A 115 28.04 4.77 -7.12
CA ARG A 115 26.72 4.31 -6.64
C ARG A 115 26.68 4.10 -5.11
N ALA A 116 27.74 3.53 -4.53
CA ALA A 116 27.84 3.36 -3.08
C ALA A 116 27.88 4.70 -2.33
N LEU A 117 28.66 5.66 -2.83
CA LEU A 117 28.74 7.02 -2.27
C LEU A 117 27.43 7.80 -2.46
N ASP A 118 26.73 7.63 -3.58
CA ASP A 118 25.42 8.25 -3.79
C ASP A 118 24.38 7.73 -2.77
N LEU A 119 24.45 6.45 -2.41
CA LEU A 119 23.60 5.87 -1.36
C LEU A 119 23.98 6.38 0.04
N LEU A 120 25.26 6.42 0.40
CA LEU A 120 25.70 7.02 1.67
C LEU A 120 25.30 8.50 1.79
N ARG A 121 25.31 9.23 0.67
CA ARG A 121 24.87 10.63 0.60
C ARG A 121 23.36 10.73 0.80
N THR A 122 22.60 9.85 0.14
CA THR A 122 21.13 9.78 0.27
C THR A 122 20.74 9.46 1.72
N ASP A 123 21.48 8.56 2.36
CA ASP A 123 21.26 8.15 3.74
C ASP A 123 21.84 9.14 4.77
N GLY A 124 22.37 10.28 4.33
CA GLY A 124 22.79 11.38 5.21
C GLY A 124 24.13 11.19 5.92
N PHE A 125 24.88 10.13 5.63
CA PHE A 125 26.19 9.89 6.23
C PHE A 125 27.26 10.86 5.70
N ILE A 126 27.15 11.31 4.44
CA ILE A 126 28.19 12.09 3.77
C ILE A 126 27.64 13.23 2.91
N VAL A 127 28.45 14.26 2.67
CA VAL A 127 28.16 15.39 1.77
C VAL A 127 29.30 15.63 0.80
N ARG A 128 28.98 15.97 -0.45
CA ARG A 128 29.98 16.35 -1.46
C ARG A 128 30.14 17.87 -1.47
N ARG A 129 31.37 18.35 -1.27
CA ARG A 129 31.72 19.77 -1.37
C ARG A 129 32.51 20.00 -2.66
N PRO A 130 32.00 20.83 -3.60
CA PRO A 130 32.68 21.08 -4.87
C PRO A 130 34.14 21.48 -4.67
N ARG A 131 35.06 20.85 -5.41
CA ARG A 131 36.53 21.06 -5.34
C ARG A 131 37.21 20.72 -4.00
N LEU A 132 36.47 20.29 -2.98
CA LEU A 132 37.01 19.96 -1.65
C LEU A 132 36.95 18.46 -1.34
N GLY A 133 36.02 17.72 -1.95
CA GLY A 133 35.88 16.27 -1.82
C GLY A 133 34.59 15.86 -1.08
N THR A 134 34.57 14.64 -0.56
CA THR A 134 33.42 14.06 0.14
C THR A 134 33.72 13.99 1.63
N PHE A 135 32.81 14.48 2.47
CA PHE A 135 33.02 14.60 3.91
C PHE A 135 31.93 13.89 4.69
N VAL A 136 32.28 13.26 5.80
CA VAL A 136 31.32 12.64 6.72
C VAL A 136 30.53 13.74 7.44
N THR A 137 29.21 13.64 7.40
CA THR A 137 28.28 14.60 8.01
C THR A 137 27.61 14.04 9.26
N SER A 138 27.45 12.72 9.35
CA SER A 138 26.87 12.07 10.52
C SER A 138 27.42 10.65 10.71
N ALA A 139 27.70 10.27 11.96
CA ALA A 139 28.07 8.89 12.33
C ALA A 139 26.81 8.02 12.52
N THR A 140 25.69 8.66 12.89
CA THR A 140 24.36 8.08 13.04
C THR A 140 23.32 9.09 12.55
N PRO A 141 23.03 9.14 11.24
CA PRO A 141 22.00 10.03 10.70
C PRO A 141 20.62 9.75 11.30
N ASN A 142 20.39 8.52 11.80
CA ASN A 142 19.17 8.07 12.50
C ASN A 142 19.47 7.43 13.87
N GLY A 143 20.03 8.18 14.82
CA GLY A 143 20.26 7.72 16.20
C GLY A 143 20.14 8.84 17.23
N THR A 144 18.93 8.97 17.80
CA THR A 144 18.58 9.48 19.14
C THR A 144 19.68 10.15 19.98
N THR A 145 19.67 11.48 19.99
CA THR A 145 19.93 12.30 21.20
C THR A 145 18.63 13.07 21.48
N PRO A 146 18.10 13.16 22.72
CA PRO A 146 16.87 13.87 23.03
C PRO A 146 17.12 15.38 23.02
N THR A 147 17.37 15.89 21.83
CA THR A 147 17.20 17.30 21.47
C THR A 147 15.89 17.33 20.69
N GLU A 148 15.02 18.30 20.98
CA GLU A 148 13.65 18.41 20.47
C GLU A 148 13.48 17.85 19.04
N PRO A 149 12.45 17.02 18.80
CA PRO A 149 12.27 16.37 17.51
C PRO A 149 12.32 17.42 16.40
N ALA A 150 13.20 17.22 15.42
CA ALA A 150 13.11 17.91 14.14
C ALA A 150 11.65 17.84 13.69
N PRO A 151 11.05 18.95 13.19
CA PRO A 151 9.63 18.98 12.89
C PRO A 151 9.32 17.80 11.99
N ARG A 152 8.55 16.83 12.51
CA ARG A 152 8.09 15.68 11.73
C ARG A 152 7.41 16.28 10.51
N THR A 153 7.98 16.11 9.32
CA THR A 153 7.25 16.40 8.09
C THR A 153 6.03 15.50 8.15
N ARG A 154 4.88 16.11 8.44
CA ARG A 154 3.60 15.44 8.57
C ARG A 154 3.36 14.61 7.31
N PRO A 155 3.01 13.31 7.43
CA PRO A 155 2.83 12.48 6.25
C PRO A 155 1.70 13.04 5.39
N LEU A 156 2.02 13.36 4.13
CA LEU A 156 1.03 13.72 3.13
C LEU A 156 0.29 12.44 2.71
N ILE A 157 -1.02 12.37 2.88
CA ILE A 157 -1.82 11.20 2.53
C ILE A 157 -2.53 11.45 1.20
N GLY A 158 -2.36 10.53 0.25
CA GLY A 158 -3.15 10.51 -0.98
C GLY A 158 -4.42 9.71 -0.77
N CYS A 159 -5.53 10.19 -1.31
CA CYS A 159 -6.79 9.44 -1.36
C CYS A 159 -7.31 9.43 -2.80
N VAL A 160 -7.58 8.25 -3.34
CA VAL A 160 -8.27 8.07 -4.63
C VAL A 160 -9.61 7.42 -4.35
N VAL A 161 -10.68 8.09 -4.75
CA VAL A 161 -12.06 7.60 -4.60
C VAL A 161 -12.74 7.47 -5.97
N THR A 162 -13.67 6.53 -6.12
CA THR A 162 -14.38 6.34 -7.39
C THR A 162 -15.31 7.51 -7.65
N ASN A 163 -16.25 7.74 -6.74
CA ASN A 163 -17.16 8.87 -6.71
C ASN A 163 -17.67 9.05 -5.26
N PHE A 164 -18.35 10.16 -5.01
CA PHE A 164 -19.07 10.37 -3.75
C PHE A 164 -20.32 11.20 -4.02
N ASP A 165 -21.41 10.82 -3.37
CA ASP A 165 -22.67 11.56 -3.35
C ASP A 165 -23.23 11.58 -1.93
N ASP A 166 -24.46 12.05 -1.78
CA ASP A 166 -25.17 12.15 -0.50
C ASP A 166 -25.66 10.80 0.03
N THR A 167 -25.66 9.75 -0.80
CA THR A 167 -26.08 8.38 -0.46
C THR A 167 -24.91 7.57 0.07
N PHE A 168 -23.76 7.64 -0.60
CA PHE A 168 -22.53 6.99 -0.19
C PHE A 168 -21.30 7.79 -0.62
N GLY A 169 -20.32 7.90 0.27
CA GLY A 169 -19.02 8.49 -0.04
C GLY A 169 -18.81 9.86 0.60
N SER A 170 -19.81 10.74 0.70
CA SER A 170 -19.62 12.04 1.37
C SER A 170 -19.22 11.87 2.85
N ARG A 171 -19.85 10.92 3.55
CA ARG A 171 -19.51 10.58 4.94
C ARG A 171 -18.20 9.81 5.06
N VAL A 172 -17.82 9.06 4.03
CA VAL A 172 -16.49 8.43 3.95
C VAL A 172 -15.41 9.50 3.86
N VAL A 173 -15.58 10.49 2.98
CA VAL A 173 -14.66 11.64 2.85
C VAL A 173 -14.59 12.43 4.15
N GLU A 174 -15.74 12.70 4.79
CA GLU A 174 -15.77 13.32 6.13
C GLU A 174 -14.95 12.52 7.15
N GLY A 175 -15.09 11.19 7.16
CA GLY A 175 -14.30 10.29 8.00
C GLY A 175 -12.80 10.32 7.70
N LEU A 176 -12.42 10.31 6.42
CA LEU A 176 -11.02 10.44 5.99
C LEU A 176 -10.43 11.77 6.50
N LEU A 177 -11.14 12.88 6.31
CA LEU A 177 -10.68 14.19 6.76
C LEU A 177 -10.63 14.30 8.29
N SER A 178 -11.61 13.71 8.98
CA SER A 178 -11.66 13.70 10.45
C SER A 178 -10.54 12.86 11.06
N GLY A 179 -10.27 11.67 10.50
CA GLY A 179 -9.18 10.79 10.94
C GLY A 179 -7.79 11.37 10.65
N ALA A 180 -7.64 12.11 9.55
CA ALA A 180 -6.41 12.84 9.22
C ALA A 180 -6.22 14.06 10.13
N GLY A 181 -7.32 14.72 10.50
CA GLY A 181 -7.32 15.94 11.29
C GLY A 181 -6.56 17.08 10.60
N VAL A 182 -6.05 18.02 11.40
CA VAL A 182 -5.18 19.10 10.90
C VAL A 182 -3.73 18.65 10.75
N ASP A 183 -3.41 17.44 11.21
CA ASP A 183 -2.04 16.96 11.35
C ASP A 183 -1.53 16.23 10.12
N ASP A 184 -2.38 15.55 9.36
CA ASP A 184 -1.98 14.85 8.14
C ASP A 184 -2.65 15.51 6.92
N PRO A 185 -1.93 16.29 6.09
CA PRO A 185 -2.52 16.86 4.88
C PRO A 185 -3.02 15.76 3.93
N VAL A 186 -4.20 15.94 3.35
CA VAL A 186 -4.83 14.98 2.42
C VAL A 186 -4.95 15.59 1.02
N ILE A 187 -4.53 14.85 -0.01
CA ILE A 187 -4.88 15.15 -1.41
C ILE A 187 -5.90 14.11 -1.86
N LEU A 188 -7.10 14.57 -2.22
CA LEU A 188 -8.18 13.74 -2.73
C LEU A 188 -8.26 13.85 -4.26
N MET A 189 -8.27 12.70 -4.94
CA MET A 189 -8.53 12.58 -6.38
C MET A 189 -9.73 11.67 -6.62
N ARG A 190 -10.47 11.95 -7.69
CA ARG A 190 -11.67 11.20 -8.07
C ARG A 190 -11.44 10.49 -9.40
N SER A 191 -11.55 9.16 -9.42
CA SER A 191 -11.32 8.36 -10.63
C SER A 191 -12.55 8.23 -11.54
N MET A 192 -13.75 8.56 -11.05
CA MET A 192 -15.01 8.43 -11.80
C MET A 192 -15.31 7.00 -12.25
N GLY A 193 -14.75 5.99 -11.58
CA GLY A 193 -14.86 4.59 -12.02
C GLY A 193 -14.05 4.27 -13.28
N ASP A 194 -13.29 5.23 -13.81
CA ASP A 194 -12.44 5.05 -14.99
C ASP A 194 -11.08 4.51 -14.58
N HIS A 195 -10.68 3.39 -15.19
CA HIS A 195 -9.46 2.67 -14.85
C HIS A 195 -8.19 3.45 -15.20
N ASP A 196 -8.20 4.20 -16.30
CA ASP A 196 -7.04 4.98 -16.75
C ASP A 196 -6.88 6.23 -15.86
N LEU A 197 -7.98 6.88 -15.49
CA LEU A 197 -7.98 7.98 -14.54
C LEU A 197 -7.57 7.53 -13.14
N GLU A 198 -7.98 6.34 -12.69
CA GLU A 198 -7.54 5.76 -11.42
C GLU A 198 -6.03 5.55 -11.40
N ASP A 199 -5.47 4.87 -12.41
CA ASP A 199 -4.04 4.61 -12.54
C ASP A 199 -3.22 5.91 -12.66
N ALA A 200 -3.72 6.89 -13.43
CA ALA A 200 -3.12 8.22 -13.53
C ALA A 200 -3.17 9.00 -12.21
N SER A 201 -4.27 8.91 -11.46
CA SER A 201 -4.43 9.56 -10.15
C SER A 201 -3.45 8.98 -9.14
N ILE A 202 -3.28 7.65 -9.12
CA ILE A 202 -2.29 6.97 -8.27
C ILE A 202 -0.89 7.50 -8.59
N ARG A 203 -0.48 7.52 -9.87
CA ARG A 203 0.84 8.03 -10.26
C ARG A 203 1.04 9.50 -9.87
N SER A 204 0.05 10.35 -10.12
CA SER A 204 0.11 11.77 -9.80
C SER A 204 0.30 12.03 -8.29
N LEU A 205 -0.36 11.25 -7.44
CA LEU A 205 -0.19 11.33 -5.99
C LEU A 205 1.21 10.89 -5.56
N ILE A 206 1.72 9.79 -6.13
CA ILE A 206 3.09 9.32 -5.85
C ILE A 206 4.13 10.36 -6.27
N ASP A 207 3.99 10.95 -7.47
CA ASP A 207 4.86 12.02 -7.95
C ASP A 207 4.78 13.29 -7.08
N SER A 208 3.64 13.51 -6.42
CA SER A 208 3.43 14.59 -5.45
C SER A 208 4.05 14.31 -4.07
N GLY A 209 4.65 13.13 -3.86
CA GLY A 209 5.36 12.79 -2.63
C GLY A 209 4.47 12.35 -1.47
N VAL A 210 3.30 11.77 -1.75
CA VAL A 210 2.46 11.17 -0.70
C VAL A 210 3.22 10.06 0.04
N SER A 211 3.09 10.03 1.35
CA SER A 211 3.71 9.03 2.23
C SER A 211 2.88 7.74 2.33
N GLY A 212 1.60 7.80 2.00
CA GLY A 212 0.69 6.66 1.94
C GLY A 212 -0.54 6.95 1.10
N LEU A 213 -1.23 5.89 0.69
CA LEU A 213 -2.37 5.95 -0.22
C LEU A 213 -3.56 5.19 0.37
N VAL A 214 -4.72 5.85 0.39
CA VAL A 214 -6.03 5.19 0.55
C VAL A 214 -6.69 5.14 -0.83
N LEU A 215 -7.05 3.94 -1.27
CA LEU A 215 -7.64 3.71 -2.59
C LEU A 215 -9.00 3.01 -2.44
N GLN A 216 -10.07 3.66 -2.88
CA GLN A 216 -11.32 2.99 -3.20
C GLN A 216 -11.26 2.60 -4.69
N PRO A 217 -11.08 1.31 -5.01
CA PRO A 217 -10.81 0.88 -6.38
C PRO A 217 -12.08 0.87 -7.21
N SER A 218 -11.97 1.18 -8.50
CA SER A 218 -13.04 1.13 -9.50
C SER A 218 -13.58 -0.28 -9.76
N SER A 219 -12.73 -1.30 -9.63
CA SER A 219 -13.02 -2.72 -9.85
C SER A 219 -12.38 -3.60 -8.76
N SER A 220 -12.96 -4.77 -8.48
CA SER A 220 -12.32 -5.80 -7.64
C SER A 220 -11.41 -6.75 -8.42
N GLU A 221 -11.68 -6.92 -9.72
CA GLU A 221 -10.94 -7.82 -10.62
C GLU A 221 -9.80 -7.10 -11.34
N PHE A 222 -10.04 -5.86 -11.79
CA PHE A 222 -9.03 -5.05 -12.45
C PHE A 222 -8.23 -4.25 -11.42
N ILE A 223 -6.94 -4.55 -11.34
CA ILE A 223 -6.01 -3.90 -10.42
C ILE A 223 -5.13 -2.94 -11.23
N PRO A 224 -5.14 -1.63 -10.93
CA PRO A 224 -4.30 -0.66 -11.63
C PRO A 224 -2.81 -1.06 -11.58
N PRO A 225 -2.06 -0.99 -12.70
CA PRO A 225 -0.64 -1.28 -12.72
C PRO A 225 0.15 -0.51 -11.65
N ALA A 226 -0.18 0.77 -11.43
CA ALA A 226 0.44 1.58 -10.39
C ALA A 226 0.16 1.02 -8.98
N ALA A 227 -1.07 0.56 -8.70
CA ALA A 227 -1.40 -0.05 -7.41
C ALA A 227 -0.57 -1.34 -7.18
N LEU A 228 -0.43 -2.19 -8.19
CA LEU A 228 0.36 -3.41 -8.10
C LEU A 228 1.86 -3.13 -7.85
N GLU A 229 2.38 -2.07 -8.46
CA GLU A 229 3.75 -1.61 -8.22
C GLU A 229 3.93 -1.16 -6.76
N LEU A 230 2.96 -0.42 -6.19
CA LEU A 230 2.99 -0.01 -4.79
C LEU A 230 3.00 -1.20 -3.83
N VAL A 231 2.17 -2.22 -4.10
CA VAL A 231 2.16 -3.46 -3.33
C VAL A 231 3.51 -4.15 -3.36
N THR A 232 4.12 -4.28 -4.54
CA THR A 232 5.44 -4.91 -4.72
C THR A 232 6.54 -4.19 -3.95
N ARG A 233 6.46 -2.85 -3.89
CA ARG A 233 7.40 -1.98 -3.18
C ARG A 233 7.11 -1.87 -1.67
N ARG A 234 6.05 -2.55 -1.17
CA ARG A 234 5.56 -2.42 0.22
C ARG A 234 5.27 -0.96 0.61
N PHE A 235 4.78 -0.18 -0.36
CA PHE A 235 4.32 1.18 -0.10
C PHE A 235 3.04 1.15 0.76
N PRO A 236 2.86 2.08 1.72
CA PRO A 236 1.66 2.15 2.55
C PRO A 236 0.39 2.32 1.71
N LEU A 237 -0.38 1.24 1.56
CA LEU A 237 -1.58 1.18 0.72
C LEU A 237 -2.72 0.54 1.51
N VAL A 238 -3.84 1.24 1.58
CA VAL A 238 -5.08 0.75 2.20
C VAL A 238 -6.19 0.81 1.17
N ILE A 239 -6.88 -0.32 0.98
CA ILE A 239 -8.07 -0.40 0.15
C ILE A 239 -9.30 -0.03 0.98
N LEU A 240 -10.18 0.78 0.41
CA LEU A 240 -11.39 1.27 1.07
C LEU A 240 -12.64 0.71 0.39
N ASP A 241 -13.64 0.32 1.19
CA ASP A 241 -14.98 -0.18 0.82
C ASP A 241 -14.99 -1.54 0.08
N ARG A 242 -13.99 -1.79 -0.77
CA ARG A 242 -13.88 -2.95 -1.67
C ARG A 242 -12.62 -3.76 -1.34
N VAL A 243 -12.38 -4.81 -2.12
CA VAL A 243 -11.15 -5.60 -2.08
C VAL A 243 -10.55 -5.78 -3.48
N PHE A 244 -9.25 -6.04 -3.53
CA PHE A 244 -8.58 -6.62 -4.68
C PHE A 244 -8.47 -8.13 -4.51
N ASP A 245 -8.94 -8.88 -5.49
CA ASP A 245 -8.87 -10.34 -5.44
C ASP A 245 -7.44 -10.84 -5.57
N GLY A 246 -7.07 -11.79 -4.70
CA GLY A 246 -5.74 -12.42 -4.72
C GLY A 246 -4.58 -11.55 -4.24
N ILE A 247 -4.82 -10.30 -3.82
CA ILE A 247 -3.76 -9.40 -3.33
C ILE A 247 -3.81 -9.22 -1.80
N PRO A 248 -2.69 -9.43 -1.08
CA PRO A 248 -2.61 -9.25 0.36
C PRO A 248 -2.37 -7.77 0.70
N VAL A 249 -3.39 -6.93 0.56
CA VAL A 249 -3.41 -5.52 0.96
C VAL A 249 -4.31 -5.29 2.17
N SER A 250 -4.02 -4.25 2.95
CA SER A 250 -4.93 -3.82 4.00
C SER A 250 -6.23 -3.33 3.38
N ALA A 251 -7.35 -3.60 4.06
CA ALA A 251 -8.66 -3.19 3.58
C ALA A 251 -9.55 -2.76 4.75
N VAL A 252 -10.33 -1.70 4.56
CA VAL A 252 -11.36 -1.25 5.50
C VAL A 252 -12.70 -1.22 4.76
N ARG A 253 -13.64 -2.06 5.19
CA ARG A 253 -14.89 -2.30 4.49
C ARG A 253 -16.06 -2.55 5.44
N SER A 254 -17.28 -2.41 4.93
CA SER A 254 -18.49 -2.82 5.62
C SER A 254 -18.75 -4.31 5.48
N ASP A 255 -19.46 -4.90 6.43
CA ASP A 255 -20.01 -6.25 6.32
C ASP A 255 -21.27 -6.24 5.44
N ASN A 256 -21.05 -6.12 4.12
CA ASN A 256 -22.10 -6.11 3.10
C ASN A 256 -22.90 -7.42 3.09
N LEU A 257 -22.22 -8.55 3.34
CA LEU A 257 -22.84 -9.87 3.40
C LEU A 257 -23.85 -9.95 4.54
N ALA A 258 -23.42 -9.63 5.77
CA ALA A 258 -24.30 -9.65 6.93
C ALA A 258 -25.44 -8.61 6.79
N GLY A 259 -25.14 -7.44 6.25
CA GLY A 259 -26.13 -6.40 6.01
C GLY A 259 -27.24 -6.83 5.05
N ALA A 260 -26.88 -7.44 3.92
CA ALA A 260 -27.85 -7.88 2.92
C ALA A 260 -28.62 -9.12 3.38
N MET A 261 -27.97 -9.99 4.16
CA MET A 261 -28.63 -11.10 4.82
C MET A 261 -29.72 -10.56 5.76
N SER A 262 -29.38 -9.68 6.69
CA SER A 262 -30.35 -9.07 7.63
C SER A 262 -31.50 -8.35 6.92
N ALA A 263 -31.21 -7.60 5.85
CA ALA A 263 -32.22 -6.94 5.02
C ALA A 263 -33.21 -7.92 4.38
N THR A 264 -32.70 -9.04 3.86
CA THR A 264 -33.53 -10.05 3.20
C THR A 264 -34.31 -10.87 4.22
N GLU A 265 -33.70 -11.23 5.35
CA GLU A 265 -34.37 -11.90 6.47
C GLU A 265 -35.53 -11.07 7.02
N HIS A 266 -35.40 -9.74 7.08
CA HIS A 266 -36.50 -8.84 7.43
C HIS A 266 -37.68 -9.00 6.48
N LEU A 267 -37.45 -8.99 5.16
CA LEU A 267 -38.49 -9.18 4.16
C LEU A 267 -39.15 -10.57 4.27
N LEU A 268 -38.36 -11.62 4.48
CA LEU A 268 -38.89 -12.98 4.66
C LEU A 268 -39.69 -13.13 5.96
N THR A 269 -39.27 -12.45 7.03
CA THR A 269 -39.97 -12.41 8.33
C THR A 269 -41.32 -11.71 8.22
N LEU A 270 -41.45 -10.68 7.38
CA LEU A 270 -42.72 -10.04 7.07
C LEU A 270 -43.70 -10.94 6.30
N GLY A 271 -43.23 -12.10 5.82
CA GLY A 271 -44.05 -13.10 5.14
C GLY A 271 -43.90 -13.12 3.62
N HIS A 272 -43.04 -12.28 3.05
CA HIS A 272 -42.72 -12.35 1.62
C HIS A 272 -42.10 -13.70 1.28
N ARG A 273 -42.55 -14.31 0.18
CA ARG A 273 -42.08 -15.62 -0.28
C ARG A 273 -41.07 -15.54 -1.41
N SER A 274 -41.16 -14.48 -2.21
CA SER A 274 -40.26 -14.20 -3.33
C SER A 274 -39.74 -12.77 -3.18
N VAL A 275 -38.43 -12.65 -3.04
CA VAL A 275 -37.72 -11.38 -2.86
C VAL A 275 -36.76 -11.22 -4.03
N GLY A 276 -36.96 -10.20 -4.85
CA GLY A 276 -36.09 -9.90 -5.97
C GLY A 276 -34.82 -9.16 -5.55
N PHE A 277 -33.76 -9.27 -6.35
CA PHE A 277 -32.52 -8.53 -6.16
C PHE A 277 -32.25 -7.61 -7.35
N LEU A 278 -31.94 -6.33 -7.10
CA LEU A 278 -31.61 -5.35 -8.13
C LEU A 278 -30.21 -4.78 -7.87
N SER A 279 -29.32 -4.84 -8.85
CA SER A 279 -27.98 -4.25 -8.75
C SER A 279 -27.49 -3.64 -10.06
N ALA A 280 -26.47 -2.80 -9.95
CA ALA A 280 -25.72 -2.32 -11.10
C ALA A 280 -24.87 -3.44 -11.71
N ALA A 281 -24.54 -3.30 -12.99
CA ALA A 281 -23.66 -4.14 -13.79
C ALA A 281 -22.18 -3.88 -13.44
N SER A 282 -21.85 -4.02 -12.16
CA SER A 282 -20.52 -3.73 -11.64
C SER A 282 -19.83 -4.99 -11.12
N HIS A 283 -18.51 -5.06 -11.31
CA HIS A 283 -17.66 -6.16 -10.85
C HIS A 283 -16.92 -5.77 -9.56
N VAL A 284 -17.70 -5.34 -8.56
CA VAL A 284 -17.16 -4.82 -7.30
C VAL A 284 -17.60 -5.72 -6.15
N SER A 285 -16.65 -6.05 -5.28
CA SER A 285 -16.86 -6.95 -4.15
C SER A 285 -18.04 -6.58 -3.26
N SER A 286 -18.30 -5.29 -3.01
CA SER A 286 -19.44 -4.88 -2.18
C SER A 286 -20.79 -5.28 -2.80
N SER A 287 -20.95 -5.19 -4.12
CA SER A 287 -22.17 -5.63 -4.82
C SER A 287 -22.34 -7.15 -4.75
N GLU A 288 -21.26 -7.92 -4.98
CA GLU A 288 -21.29 -9.38 -4.89
C GLU A 288 -21.58 -9.87 -3.47
N GLU A 289 -20.99 -9.22 -2.45
CA GLU A 289 -21.27 -9.53 -1.05
C GLU A 289 -22.75 -9.28 -0.69
N ARG A 290 -23.35 -8.20 -1.21
CA ARG A 290 -24.78 -7.91 -1.02
C ARG A 290 -25.65 -8.99 -1.67
N ARG A 291 -25.33 -9.38 -2.91
CA ARG A 291 -26.01 -10.49 -3.59
C ARG A 291 -25.92 -11.78 -2.79
N ASN A 292 -24.73 -12.12 -2.30
CA ASN A 292 -24.51 -13.34 -1.52
C ASN A 292 -25.31 -13.33 -0.21
N GLY A 293 -25.48 -12.17 0.43
CA GLY A 293 -26.32 -12.03 1.62
C GLY A 293 -27.80 -12.31 1.32
N TRP A 294 -28.30 -11.83 0.18
CA TRP A 294 -29.64 -12.15 -0.32
C TRP A 294 -29.84 -13.65 -0.57
N VAL A 295 -28.87 -14.31 -1.21
CA VAL A 295 -28.88 -15.77 -1.40
C VAL A 295 -28.87 -16.51 -0.06
N HIS A 296 -27.98 -16.13 0.85
CA HIS A 296 -27.82 -16.80 2.15
C HIS A 296 -29.08 -16.70 3.03
N ALA A 297 -29.79 -15.56 2.99
CA ALA A 297 -31.04 -15.39 3.71
C ALA A 297 -32.15 -16.35 3.23
N HIS A 298 -32.26 -16.60 1.92
CA HIS A 298 -33.21 -17.58 1.40
C HIS A 298 -32.90 -19.00 1.92
N ALA A 299 -31.63 -19.38 1.92
CA ALA A 299 -31.19 -20.65 2.47
C ALA A 299 -31.50 -20.77 3.97
N ALA A 300 -31.22 -19.72 4.76
CA ALA A 300 -31.48 -19.67 6.20
C ALA A 300 -32.97 -19.78 6.55
N PHE A 301 -33.85 -19.22 5.71
CA PHE A 301 -35.31 -19.29 5.89
C PHE A 301 -35.96 -20.51 5.20
N HIS A 302 -35.17 -21.42 4.63
CA HIS A 302 -35.65 -22.56 3.85
C HIS A 302 -36.62 -22.15 2.73
N ARG A 303 -36.32 -21.03 2.06
CA ARG A 303 -37.06 -20.53 0.90
C ARG A 303 -36.31 -20.87 -0.38
N PRO A 304 -36.98 -21.44 -1.41
CA PRO A 304 -36.37 -21.57 -2.72
C PRO A 304 -35.92 -20.21 -3.23
N LEU A 305 -34.69 -20.13 -3.72
CA LEU A 305 -34.21 -18.97 -4.46
C LEU A 305 -34.80 -19.05 -5.88
N ASP A 306 -35.40 -17.95 -6.34
CA ASP A 306 -35.76 -17.79 -7.74
C ASP A 306 -34.62 -17.07 -8.45
N ASP A 307 -33.78 -17.82 -9.16
CA ASP A 307 -32.62 -17.27 -9.87
C ASP A 307 -33.01 -16.29 -10.99
N THR A 308 -34.28 -16.29 -11.44
CA THR A 308 -34.76 -15.31 -12.42
C THR A 308 -35.22 -14.01 -11.76
N ALA A 309 -35.46 -14.01 -10.45
CA ALA A 309 -35.84 -12.82 -9.67
C ALA A 309 -34.64 -11.91 -9.35
N GLU A 310 -33.66 -11.82 -10.24
CA GLU A 310 -32.48 -10.99 -10.09
C GLU A 310 -32.19 -10.20 -11.37
N LEU A 311 -32.06 -8.87 -11.25
CA LEU A 311 -31.68 -7.95 -12.32
C LEU A 311 -30.39 -7.21 -11.95
N ARG A 312 -29.28 -7.61 -12.59
CA ARG A 312 -27.92 -7.08 -12.31
C ARG A 312 -27.34 -6.24 -13.44
N THR A 313 -28.17 -5.85 -14.40
CA THR A 313 -27.72 -5.22 -15.65
C THR A 313 -28.06 -3.74 -15.70
N LEU A 314 -28.29 -3.10 -14.55
CA LEU A 314 -28.51 -1.66 -14.46
C LEU A 314 -27.17 -0.92 -14.56
N ASP A 315 -27.13 0.25 -15.17
CA ASP A 315 -25.86 0.90 -15.51
C ASP A 315 -25.86 2.41 -15.22
N SER A 316 -27.02 3.06 -15.23
CA SER A 316 -27.17 4.51 -15.02
C SER A 316 -26.68 5.02 -13.65
N THR A 317 -26.49 4.14 -12.66
CA THR A 317 -25.93 4.49 -11.35
C THR A 317 -24.40 4.32 -11.29
N ILE A 318 -23.78 3.72 -12.31
CA ILE A 318 -22.33 3.53 -12.37
C ILE A 318 -21.67 4.86 -12.81
N PRO A 319 -20.65 5.34 -12.08
CA PRO A 319 -19.87 6.50 -12.49
C PRO A 319 -19.34 6.37 -13.92
N GLY A 320 -19.56 7.39 -14.75
CA GLY A 320 -19.10 7.40 -16.15
C GLY A 320 -20.01 6.67 -17.14
N SER A 321 -21.12 6.07 -16.68
CA SER A 321 -22.09 5.44 -17.59
C SER A 321 -22.71 6.45 -18.56
N THR A 322 -22.99 5.98 -19.78
CA THR A 322 -23.77 6.70 -20.80
C THR A 322 -25.24 6.29 -20.83
N THR A 323 -25.61 5.26 -20.05
CA THR A 323 -26.99 4.76 -19.92
C THR A 323 -27.82 5.79 -19.15
N SER A 324 -29.00 6.13 -19.65
CA SER A 324 -29.88 7.06 -18.95
C SER A 324 -30.66 6.35 -17.83
N ALA A 325 -31.04 7.10 -16.79
CA ALA A 325 -31.93 6.59 -15.76
C ALA A 325 -33.26 6.08 -16.34
N GLU A 326 -33.74 6.68 -17.43
CA GLU A 326 -34.95 6.26 -18.11
C GLU A 326 -34.82 4.85 -18.71
N ASP A 327 -33.67 4.53 -19.32
CA ASP A 327 -33.43 3.20 -19.89
C ASP A 327 -33.49 2.12 -18.80
N ASP A 328 -32.88 2.38 -17.65
CA ASP A 328 -32.92 1.46 -16.50
C ASP A 328 -34.30 1.37 -15.85
N ILE A 329 -35.05 2.47 -15.76
CA ILE A 329 -36.44 2.43 -15.32
C ILE A 329 -37.26 1.52 -16.25
N GLN A 330 -37.08 1.59 -17.57
CA GLN A 330 -37.79 0.72 -18.51
C GLN A 330 -37.40 -0.76 -18.33
N ARG A 331 -36.12 -1.06 -18.08
CA ARG A 331 -35.66 -2.42 -17.75
C ARG A 331 -36.30 -2.93 -16.47
N ILE A 332 -36.36 -2.11 -15.42
CA ILE A 332 -37.01 -2.47 -14.16
C ILE A 332 -38.53 -2.66 -14.37
N VAL A 333 -39.19 -1.81 -15.15
CA VAL A 333 -40.62 -1.98 -15.50
C VAL A 333 -40.87 -3.32 -16.19
N ALA A 334 -40.04 -3.70 -17.16
CA ALA A 334 -40.14 -5.00 -17.84
C ALA A 334 -39.92 -6.15 -16.84
N PHE A 335 -38.86 -6.06 -16.04
CA PHE A 335 -38.52 -7.07 -15.04
C PHE A 335 -39.63 -7.32 -14.02
N VAL A 336 -40.21 -6.25 -13.44
CA VAL A 336 -41.32 -6.35 -12.48
C VAL A 336 -42.57 -6.96 -13.12
N ARG A 337 -42.84 -6.66 -14.41
CA ARG A 337 -43.97 -7.26 -15.15
C ARG A 337 -43.77 -8.74 -15.43
N GLU A 338 -42.54 -9.16 -15.72
CA GLU A 338 -42.18 -10.55 -15.98
C GLU A 338 -42.21 -11.39 -14.70
N HIS A 339 -42.06 -10.77 -13.52
CA HIS A 339 -42.02 -11.42 -12.21
C HIS A 339 -43.13 -10.94 -11.26
N PRO A 340 -44.41 -11.11 -11.60
CA PRO A 340 -45.53 -10.61 -10.78
C PRO A 340 -45.64 -11.31 -9.40
N HIS A 341 -44.98 -12.45 -9.20
CA HIS A 341 -44.91 -13.15 -7.92
C HIS A 341 -43.90 -12.54 -6.94
N VAL A 342 -42.99 -11.67 -7.41
CA VAL A 342 -42.02 -10.98 -6.57
C VAL A 342 -42.71 -9.77 -5.91
N THR A 343 -42.83 -9.83 -4.58
CA THR A 343 -43.56 -8.82 -3.79
C THR A 343 -42.66 -7.97 -2.91
N ALA A 344 -41.36 -8.25 -2.91
CA ALA A 344 -40.36 -7.45 -2.22
C ALA A 344 -39.06 -7.42 -3.00
N TYR A 345 -38.27 -6.36 -2.85
CA TYR A 345 -36.99 -6.20 -3.52
C TYR A 345 -35.90 -5.74 -2.54
N LEU A 346 -34.73 -6.36 -2.62
CA LEU A 346 -33.48 -5.79 -2.13
C LEU A 346 -32.81 -5.04 -3.28
N ALA A 347 -32.80 -3.71 -3.21
CA ALA A 347 -31.99 -2.87 -4.07
C ALA A 347 -30.57 -2.75 -3.49
N ALA A 348 -29.56 -3.10 -4.28
CA ALA A 348 -28.17 -3.09 -3.84
C ALA A 348 -27.65 -1.70 -3.49
N GLU A 349 -28.34 -0.63 -3.90
CA GLU A 349 -27.98 0.78 -3.68
C GLU A 349 -29.25 1.64 -3.56
N TYR A 350 -29.16 2.77 -2.84
CA TYR A 350 -30.26 3.73 -2.74
C TYR A 350 -30.72 4.26 -4.11
N ASN A 351 -29.80 4.58 -5.02
CA ASN A 351 -30.15 5.10 -6.34
C ASN A 351 -30.96 4.08 -7.16
N ILE A 352 -30.64 2.78 -7.04
CA ILE A 352 -31.43 1.71 -7.66
C ILE A 352 -32.83 1.62 -7.04
N ALA A 353 -32.97 1.83 -5.74
CA ALA A 353 -34.27 1.88 -5.08
C ALA A 353 -35.15 3.05 -5.57
N LEU A 354 -34.55 4.19 -5.92
CA LEU A 354 -35.26 5.30 -6.56
C LEU A 354 -35.76 4.93 -7.96
N LEU A 355 -34.92 4.26 -8.77
CA LEU A 355 -35.34 3.77 -10.09
C LEU A 355 -36.48 2.76 -9.97
N LEU A 356 -36.39 1.83 -9.01
CA LEU A 356 -37.46 0.88 -8.72
C LEU A 356 -38.74 1.58 -8.27
N ARG A 357 -38.67 2.58 -7.38
CA ARG A 357 -39.84 3.34 -6.94
C ARG A 357 -40.55 4.02 -8.12
N GLU A 358 -39.79 4.59 -9.05
CA GLU A 358 -40.35 5.19 -10.26
C GLU A 358 -40.96 4.13 -11.20
N ALA A 359 -40.33 2.97 -11.34
CA ALA A 359 -40.89 1.84 -12.10
C ALA A 359 -42.22 1.35 -11.48
N CYS A 360 -42.28 1.15 -10.16
CA CYS A 360 -43.51 0.81 -9.44
C CYS A 360 -44.61 1.84 -9.68
N ARG A 361 -44.29 3.14 -9.58
CA ARG A 361 -45.24 4.23 -9.84
C ARG A 361 -45.84 4.13 -11.26
N ARG A 362 -45.03 3.83 -12.27
CA ARG A 362 -45.49 3.67 -13.67
C ARG A 362 -46.35 2.42 -13.88
N LEU A 363 -46.16 1.40 -13.05
CA LEU A 363 -46.97 0.20 -13.02
C LEU A 363 -48.24 0.35 -12.19
N GLY A 364 -48.45 1.49 -11.52
CA GLY A 364 -49.56 1.70 -10.60
C GLY A 364 -49.41 0.91 -9.30
N LEU A 365 -48.19 0.47 -8.97
CA LEU A 365 -47.85 -0.22 -7.73
C LEU A 365 -47.37 0.78 -6.68
N SER A 366 -47.84 0.61 -5.45
CA SER A 366 -47.48 1.43 -4.30
C SER A 366 -46.44 0.72 -3.42
N ILE A 367 -45.54 1.52 -2.85
CA ILE A 367 -44.58 1.07 -1.83
C ILE A 367 -45.03 1.72 -0.51
N PRO A 368 -45.29 0.93 0.56
CA PRO A 368 -45.04 -0.50 0.69
C PRO A 368 -46.24 -1.41 0.33
N ASP A 369 -47.43 -0.85 0.04
CA ASP A 369 -48.66 -1.64 0.09
C ASP A 369 -48.78 -2.74 -0.99
N ASP A 370 -48.17 -2.57 -2.16
CA ASP A 370 -48.08 -3.60 -3.21
C ASP A 370 -46.70 -4.26 -3.24
N VAL A 371 -45.65 -3.49 -2.99
CA VAL A 371 -44.25 -3.92 -3.09
C VAL A 371 -43.44 -3.37 -1.92
N SER A 372 -42.75 -4.25 -1.20
CA SER A 372 -41.76 -3.88 -0.18
C SER A 372 -40.38 -3.63 -0.81
N VAL A 373 -39.63 -2.65 -0.32
CA VAL A 373 -38.28 -2.32 -0.79
C VAL A 373 -37.35 -2.11 0.40
N VAL A 374 -36.19 -2.76 0.37
CA VAL A 374 -35.04 -2.44 1.23
C VAL A 374 -33.87 -2.03 0.33
N CYS A 375 -33.09 -1.03 0.73
CA CYS A 375 -31.89 -0.61 -0.01
C CYS A 375 -30.63 -0.54 0.86
N PHE A 376 -29.48 -0.33 0.24
CA PHE A 376 -28.27 0.07 0.96
C PHE A 376 -28.11 1.58 0.96
N ASP A 377 -27.82 2.09 2.15
CA ASP A 377 -27.74 3.49 2.51
C ASP A 377 -29.01 4.29 2.18
N HIS A 378 -29.03 5.52 2.68
CA HIS A 378 -30.10 6.49 2.50
C HIS A 378 -29.58 7.88 2.91
N PRO A 379 -29.88 8.96 2.17
CA PRO A 379 -29.54 10.31 2.58
C PRO A 379 -30.16 10.69 3.93
N ASP A 380 -29.48 11.52 4.72
CA ASP A 380 -30.04 12.03 5.97
C ASP A 380 -31.22 12.97 5.69
N ALA A 381 -32.34 12.79 6.40
CA ALA A 381 -33.50 13.69 6.32
C ALA A 381 -33.28 15.01 7.08
N ALA A 382 -32.03 15.48 7.19
CA ALA A 382 -31.64 16.56 8.10
C ALA A 382 -32.37 17.89 7.78
N PHE A 383 -32.70 18.14 6.52
CA PHE A 383 -33.33 19.38 6.06
C PHE A 383 -34.70 19.18 5.42
N ASP A 384 -35.10 17.93 5.15
CA ASP A 384 -36.38 17.61 4.53
C ASP A 384 -37.05 16.43 5.26
N ALA A 385 -37.98 16.77 6.16
CA ALA A 385 -38.78 15.78 6.87
C ALA A 385 -39.81 15.06 5.96
N SER A 386 -40.05 15.56 4.75
CA SER A 386 -40.92 14.93 3.75
C SER A 386 -40.21 13.91 2.88
N LEU A 387 -38.89 13.79 3.00
CA LEU A 387 -38.11 12.79 2.28
C LEU A 387 -38.61 11.39 2.64
N PHE A 388 -39.15 10.69 1.64
CA PHE A 388 -39.62 9.31 1.80
C PHE A 388 -38.46 8.44 2.26
N ARG A 389 -38.59 7.86 3.45
CA ARG A 389 -37.54 7.06 4.08
C ARG A 389 -37.69 5.60 3.70
N PHE A 390 -36.77 5.06 2.91
CA PHE A 390 -36.67 3.62 2.73
C PHE A 390 -36.21 2.93 4.03
N THR A 391 -36.70 1.72 4.25
CA THR A 391 -36.00 0.74 5.10
C THR A 391 -34.67 0.46 4.41
N HIS A 392 -33.56 0.58 5.12
CA HIS A 392 -32.24 0.51 4.49
C HIS A 392 -31.18 -0.05 5.43
N VAL A 393 -30.15 -0.65 4.85
CA VAL A 393 -28.93 -1.04 5.54
C VAL A 393 -28.00 0.17 5.59
N ARG A 394 -27.74 0.67 6.80
CA ARG A 394 -26.82 1.79 7.05
C ARG A 394 -25.41 1.27 7.27
N GLN A 395 -24.46 1.83 6.51
CA GLN A 395 -23.04 1.60 6.69
C GLN A 395 -22.43 2.64 7.65
N GLN A 396 -21.34 2.27 8.33
CA GLN A 396 -20.58 3.19 9.19
C GLN A 396 -19.58 4.02 8.37
N GLN A 397 -20.09 4.80 7.41
CA GLN A 397 -19.27 5.47 6.39
C GLN A 397 -18.15 6.36 6.98
N SER A 398 -18.44 7.16 8.01
CA SER A 398 -17.41 7.98 8.69
C SER A 398 -16.33 7.12 9.34
N ALA A 399 -16.73 6.02 10.01
CA ALA A 399 -15.77 5.10 10.63
C ALA A 399 -14.92 4.38 9.57
N ILE A 400 -15.46 4.05 8.39
CA ILE A 400 -14.67 3.50 7.26
C ILE A 400 -13.53 4.47 6.91
N GLY A 401 -13.85 5.76 6.75
CA GLY A 401 -12.86 6.79 6.43
C GLY A 401 -11.81 6.95 7.54
N GLU A 402 -12.24 7.08 8.79
CA GLU A 402 -11.33 7.24 9.94
C GLU A 402 -10.37 6.05 10.08
N ARG A 403 -10.90 4.83 10.00
CA ARG A 403 -10.12 3.60 10.12
C ARG A 403 -9.15 3.41 8.94
N ALA A 404 -9.49 3.91 7.76
CA ALA A 404 -8.57 3.88 6.62
C ALA A 404 -7.35 4.79 6.83
N ILE A 405 -7.55 5.96 7.45
CA ILE A 405 -6.44 6.83 7.85
C ILE A 405 -5.59 6.19 8.94
N ASP A 406 -6.21 5.60 9.96
CA ASP A 406 -5.46 4.91 11.02
C ASP A 406 -4.61 3.76 10.45
N ALA A 407 -5.19 2.98 9.54
CA ALA A 407 -4.51 1.87 8.89
C ALA A 407 -3.33 2.32 8.01
N VAL A 408 -3.48 3.41 7.24
CA VAL A 408 -2.38 3.91 6.40
C VAL A 408 -1.29 4.55 7.25
N ARG A 409 -1.66 5.27 8.33
CA ARG A 409 -0.71 5.84 9.30
C ARG A 409 0.10 4.73 9.99
N ALA A 410 -0.55 3.63 10.36
CA ALA A 410 0.13 2.46 10.92
C ALA A 410 1.13 1.86 9.94
N GLN A 411 0.77 1.74 8.65
CA GLN A 411 1.68 1.26 7.61
C GLN A 411 2.85 2.23 7.32
N ILE A 412 2.63 3.54 7.40
CA ILE A 412 3.70 4.55 7.27
C ILE A 412 4.71 4.39 8.42
N ALA A 413 4.22 4.17 9.65
CA ALA A 413 5.07 3.96 10.81
C ALA A 413 5.78 2.59 10.80
N ALA A 414 5.11 1.54 10.30
CA ALA A 414 5.60 0.17 10.23
C ALA A 414 5.24 -0.48 8.87
N PRO A 415 6.09 -0.31 7.84
CA PRO A 415 5.82 -0.83 6.49
C PRO A 415 5.59 -2.34 6.46
N GLY A 416 4.54 -2.77 5.76
CA GLY A 416 4.21 -4.18 5.55
C GLY A 416 3.20 -4.77 6.55
N SER A 417 2.66 -4.00 7.50
CA SER A 417 1.51 -4.45 8.30
C SER A 417 0.25 -4.53 7.44
N ILE A 418 -0.39 -5.69 7.40
CA ILE A 418 -1.65 -5.90 6.67
C ILE A 418 -2.78 -6.11 7.69
N GLU A 419 -3.80 -5.25 7.61
CA GLU A 419 -4.99 -5.35 8.44
C GLU A 419 -6.25 -5.37 7.56
N LYS A 420 -7.16 -6.31 7.82
CA LYS A 420 -8.47 -6.36 7.18
C LYS A 420 -9.53 -6.01 8.22
N VAL A 421 -10.04 -4.79 8.16
CA VAL A 421 -11.08 -4.26 9.04
C VAL A 421 -12.44 -4.47 8.38
N LEU A 422 -13.34 -5.12 9.11
CA LEU A 422 -14.73 -5.32 8.71
C LEU A 422 -15.63 -4.62 9.73
N LEU A 423 -16.39 -3.62 9.27
CA LEU A 423 -17.28 -2.82 10.13
C LEU A 423 -18.73 -3.33 10.01
N PRO A 424 -19.45 -3.46 11.13
CA PRO A 424 -20.83 -3.95 11.09
C PRO A 424 -21.77 -2.90 10.48
N THR A 425 -22.85 -3.40 9.87
CA THR A 425 -23.93 -2.61 9.31
C THR A 425 -25.19 -2.70 10.19
N GLU A 426 -26.14 -1.79 9.98
CA GLU A 426 -27.40 -1.76 10.75
C GLU A 426 -28.60 -1.66 9.82
N LEU A 427 -29.63 -2.49 10.04
CA LEU A 427 -30.91 -2.34 9.35
C LEU A 427 -31.75 -1.25 10.03
N VAL A 428 -32.02 -0.17 9.32
CA VAL A 428 -32.82 0.96 9.79
C VAL A 428 -34.21 0.89 9.18
N LEU A 429 -35.24 0.80 10.01
CA LEU A 429 -36.63 0.74 9.56
C LEU A 429 -37.10 2.10 9.00
N GLY A 430 -37.72 2.05 7.82
CA GLY A 430 -38.36 3.19 7.16
C GLY A 430 -39.83 2.91 6.89
N ALA A 431 -40.38 3.55 5.85
CA ALA A 431 -41.77 3.43 5.43
C ALA A 431 -41.96 2.52 4.20
N SER A 432 -40.92 1.81 3.74
CA SER A 432 -40.93 1.06 2.48
C SER A 432 -41.12 -0.45 2.62
N THR A 433 -41.43 -0.98 3.81
CA THR A 433 -41.70 -2.42 3.97
C THR A 433 -43.00 -2.66 4.76
N ALA A 434 -43.76 -3.67 4.35
CA ALA A 434 -44.99 -4.13 5.00
C ALA A 434 -45.19 -5.64 4.71
N PRO A 435 -46.05 -6.36 5.44
CA PRO A 435 -46.44 -7.72 5.05
C PRO A 435 -47.03 -7.76 3.63
N PRO A 436 -46.82 -8.83 2.84
CA PRO A 436 -47.40 -8.94 1.51
C PRO A 436 -48.93 -8.93 1.57
N ARG A 437 -49.58 -8.40 0.52
CA ARG A 437 -51.03 -8.54 0.39
C ARG A 437 -51.43 -10.02 0.35
N ALA A 438 -52.52 -10.32 1.05
CA ALA A 438 -53.09 -11.66 1.21
C ALA A 438 -53.65 -12.23 -0.09
#